data_AF-A0A7V2L8Z1-F1
#
_entry.id   AF-A0A7V2L8Z1-F1
#
_cell.length_a   1.000
_cell.length_b   1.000
_cell.length_c   1.000
_cell.angle_alpha   90.00
_cell.angle_beta   90.00
_cell.angle_gamma   90.00
#
_symmetry.space_group_name_H-M   'P 1'
#
loop_
_entity.id
_entity.type
_entity.pdbx_description
1 polymer ?
#
loop_
_entity_poly.entity_id
_entity_poly.type
_entity_poly.pdbx_seq_one_letter_code
_entity_poly.pdbx_strand_id
1 'polypeptide(L)'
;VGQEVVGNRVRVRVVKNKVAPPFKVAEFDIMYNEGISKVGGILDLGVDMGLIEKRGSYYSYEDLRIGQGRENAKGYLRENPALVEELEAGIRAAAGFETEPVNLDA
;
A
#
# COMPACT_ATOMS: atom_id res chain seq x y z
N VAL A 1 4.79 -13.39 24.07
CA VAL A 1 4.48 -12.02 24.54
C VAL A 1 4.03 -11.24 23.32
N GLY A 2 2.78 -10.80 23.25
CA GLY A 2 2.21 -10.17 22.05
C GLY A 2 0.68 -10.17 22.04
N GLN A 3 0.06 -9.81 23.18
CA GLN A 3 -1.39 -9.75 23.34
C GLN A 3 -1.96 -8.33 23.11
N GLU A 4 -1.12 -7.36 22.77
CA GLU A 4 -1.58 -6.00 22.51
C GLU A 4 -2.10 -5.88 21.07
N VAL A 5 -3.34 -5.43 20.96
CA VAL A 5 -3.99 -5.16 19.67
C VAL A 5 -3.33 -3.91 19.09
N VAL A 6 -2.40 -4.10 18.16
CA VAL A 6 -1.62 -3.03 17.53
C VAL A 6 -2.39 -2.29 16.41
N GLY A 7 -3.52 -2.85 15.95
CA GLY A 7 -4.37 -2.21 14.95
C GLY A 7 -5.55 -3.09 14.53
N ASN A 8 -6.35 -2.59 13.60
CA ASN A 8 -7.50 -3.26 13.02
C ASN A 8 -7.41 -3.31 11.49
N ARG A 9 -7.73 -4.47 10.91
CA ARG A 9 -7.96 -4.57 9.46
C ARG A 9 -9.40 -4.14 9.16
N VAL A 10 -9.55 -3.12 8.33
CA VAL A 10 -10.83 -2.51 8.00
C VAL A 10 -11.16 -2.76 6.54
N ARG A 11 -12.41 -3.14 6.29
CA ARG A 11 -12.97 -3.32 4.96
C ARG A 11 -14.04 -2.28 4.71
N VAL A 12 -13.84 -1.44 3.70
CA VAL A 12 -14.78 -0.38 3.32
C VAL A 12 -15.43 -0.75 1.99
N ARG A 13 -16.76 -0.66 1.93
CA ARG A 13 -17.54 -0.84 0.69
C ARG A 13 -18.18 0.48 0.31
N VAL A 14 -17.92 0.94 -0.91
CA VAL A 14 -18.52 2.18 -1.44
C VAL A 14 -19.93 1.88 -1.92
N VAL A 15 -20.93 2.07 -1.05
CA VAL A 15 -22.33 1.73 -1.37
C VAL A 15 -22.98 2.68 -2.38
N LYS A 16 -22.53 3.93 -2.45
CA LYS A 16 -23.06 4.94 -3.38
C LYS A 16 -21.90 5.79 -3.90
N ASN A 17 -21.73 5.81 -5.20
CA ASN A 17 -20.75 6.66 -5.90
C ASN A 17 -21.46 7.28 -7.10
N LYS A 18 -21.40 8.61 -7.22
CA LYS A 18 -21.99 9.37 -8.35
C LYS A 18 -20.97 9.75 -9.42
N VAL A 19 -19.67 9.57 -9.15
CA VAL A 19 -18.57 9.99 -10.03
C VAL A 19 -17.97 8.80 -10.78
N ALA A 20 -17.94 7.62 -10.14
CA ALA A 20 -17.39 6.39 -10.71
C ALA A 20 -18.26 5.18 -10.33
N PRO A 21 -17.97 3.97 -10.84
CA PRO A 21 -18.77 2.78 -10.54
C PRO A 21 -18.91 2.52 -9.02
N PRO A 22 -20.14 2.31 -8.53
CA PRO A 22 -20.39 2.01 -7.11
C PRO A 22 -20.02 0.56 -6.78
N PHE A 23 -20.10 0.23 -5.49
CA PHE A 23 -19.90 -1.10 -4.88
C PHE A 23 -18.48 -1.66 -4.90
N LYS A 24 -17.47 -0.83 -5.23
CA LYS A 24 -16.07 -1.19 -5.02
C LYS A 24 -15.77 -1.38 -3.53
N VAL A 25 -14.85 -2.30 -3.23
CA VAL A 25 -14.40 -2.65 -1.89
C VAL A 25 -12.91 -2.31 -1.79
N ALA A 26 -12.52 -1.71 -0.67
CA ALA A 26 -11.13 -1.48 -0.31
C ALA A 26 -10.85 -2.10 1.07
N GLU A 27 -9.70 -2.72 1.23
CA GLU A 27 -9.22 -3.25 2.51
C GLU A 27 -7.92 -2.55 2.88
N PHE A 28 -7.81 -2.10 4.12
CA PHE A 28 -6.59 -1.49 4.64
C PHE A 28 -6.50 -1.63 6.15
N ASP A 29 -5.30 -1.51 6.68
CA ASP A 29 -5.05 -1.56 8.12
C ASP A 29 -5.10 -0.15 8.72
N ILE A 30 -5.78 -0.03 9.86
CA ILE A 30 -5.74 1.17 10.72
C ILE A 30 -4.97 0.80 11.99
N MET A 31 -3.80 1.41 12.17
CA MET A 31 -2.96 1.28 13.35
C MET A 31 -3.37 2.32 14.39
N TYR A 32 -3.46 1.96 15.67
CA TYR A 32 -3.93 2.89 16.71
C TYR A 32 -3.04 4.13 16.89
N ASN A 33 -1.73 3.99 16.66
CA ASN A 33 -0.75 5.05 16.88
C ASN A 33 -0.42 5.87 15.61
N GLU A 34 -0.74 5.36 14.42
CA GLU A 34 -0.29 5.94 13.13
C GLU A 34 -1.46 6.24 12.18
N GLY A 35 -2.67 5.75 12.49
CA GLY A 35 -3.83 5.89 11.63
C GLY A 35 -3.81 4.92 10.45
N ILE A 36 -4.22 5.39 9.27
CA ILE A 36 -4.31 4.55 8.05
C ILE A 36 -2.91 4.22 7.56
N SER A 37 -2.57 2.93 7.50
CA SER A 37 -1.25 2.49 7.03
C SER A 37 -1.15 2.53 5.51
N LYS A 38 -0.77 3.70 4.96
CA LYS A 38 -0.55 3.88 3.51
C LYS A 38 0.45 2.87 2.95
N VAL A 39 1.55 2.65 3.67
CA VAL A 39 2.64 1.74 3.29
C VAL A 39 2.15 0.28 3.23
N GLY A 40 1.32 -0.14 4.17
CA GLY A 40 0.71 -1.48 4.15
C GLY A 40 -0.19 -1.68 2.93
N GLY A 41 -0.98 -0.67 2.59
CA GLY A 41 -1.82 -0.69 1.39
C GLY A 41 -1.00 -0.76 0.10
N ILE A 42 0.09 0.01 0.00
CA ILE A 42 1.00 -0.02 -1.17
C ILE A 42 1.65 -1.40 -1.32
N LEU A 43 2.09 -2.01 -0.22
CA LEU A 43 2.68 -3.36 -0.25
C LEU A 43 1.66 -4.40 -0.75
N ASP A 44 0.43 -4.37 -0.24
CA ASP A 44 -0.62 -5.32 -0.63
C ASP A 44 -1.04 -5.14 -2.09
N LEU A 45 -1.26 -3.89 -2.51
CA LEU A 45 -1.61 -3.57 -3.90
C LEU A 45 -0.46 -3.89 -4.85
N GLY A 46 0.79 -3.63 -4.46
CA GLY A 46 1.97 -3.94 -5.27
C GLY A 46 2.14 -5.45 -5.48
N VAL A 47 1.79 -6.27 -4.48
CA VAL A 47 1.80 -7.73 -4.64
C VAL A 47 0.63 -8.21 -5.51
N ASP A 48 -0.57 -7.64 -5.33
CA ASP A 48 -1.75 -7.99 -6.13
C ASP A 48 -1.58 -7.63 -7.62
N MET A 49 -0.95 -6.49 -7.89
CA MET A 49 -0.62 -6.04 -9.25
C MET A 49 0.65 -6.67 -9.83
N GLY A 50 1.38 -7.47 -9.05
CA GLY A 50 2.60 -8.16 -9.50
C GLY A 50 3.85 -7.26 -9.64
N LEU A 51 3.83 -6.04 -9.11
CA LEU A 51 5.01 -5.17 -9.04
C LEU A 51 5.99 -5.64 -7.96
N ILE A 52 5.47 -6.22 -6.88
CA ILE A 52 6.25 -6.76 -5.77
C ILE A 52 6.17 -8.28 -5.81
N GLU A 53 7.31 -8.94 -5.94
CA GLU A 53 7.39 -10.39 -5.89
C GLU A 53 7.38 -10.88 -4.44
N LYS A 54 6.42 -11.76 -4.13
CA LYS A 54 6.36 -12.45 -2.85
C LYS A 54 6.85 -13.89 -2.99
N ARG A 55 8.08 -14.18 -2.53
CA ARG A 55 8.65 -15.53 -2.50
C ARG A 55 8.55 -16.09 -1.08
N GLY A 56 7.46 -16.82 -0.84
CA GLY A 56 7.12 -17.36 0.49
C GLY A 56 6.85 -16.24 1.49
N SER A 57 7.77 -16.06 2.45
CA SER A 57 7.70 -14.99 3.45
C SER A 57 8.54 -13.76 3.09
N TYR A 58 9.25 -13.76 1.95
CA TYR A 58 10.08 -12.65 1.53
C TYR A 58 9.36 -11.78 0.49
N TYR A 59 9.54 -10.48 0.63
CA TYR A 59 9.12 -9.47 -0.35
C TYR A 59 10.35 -8.93 -1.07
N SER A 60 10.27 -8.92 -2.39
CA SER A 60 11.28 -8.37 -3.30
C SER A 60 10.59 -7.42 -4.27
N TYR A 61 11.26 -6.33 -4.59
CA TYR A 61 10.88 -5.42 -5.65
C TYR A 61 12.01 -5.40 -6.66
N GLU A 62 11.73 -5.81 -7.89
CA GLU A 62 12.74 -6.07 -8.92
C GLU A 62 13.88 -6.96 -8.35
N ASP A 63 15.11 -6.47 -8.35
CA ASP A 63 16.29 -7.14 -7.79
C ASP A 63 16.57 -6.79 -6.31
N LEU A 64 15.78 -5.88 -5.72
CA LEU A 64 15.94 -5.41 -4.35
C LEU A 64 15.11 -6.23 -3.36
N ARG A 65 15.77 -6.75 -2.32
CA ARG A 65 15.10 -7.48 -1.25
C ARG A 65 14.61 -6.50 -0.18
N ILE A 66 13.30 -6.28 -0.12
CA ILE A 66 12.65 -5.38 0.86
C ILE A 66 12.73 -5.96 2.27
N GLY A 67 12.42 -7.25 2.44
CA GLY A 67 12.50 -7.87 3.76
C GLY A 67 11.69 -9.15 3.94
N GLN A 68 11.79 -9.72 5.14
CA GLN A 68 11.04 -10.91 5.54
C GLN A 68 9.81 -10.54 6.35
N GLY A 69 8.63 -10.90 5.86
CA GLY A 69 7.36 -10.66 6.55
C GLY A 69 6.85 -9.23 6.35
N ARG A 70 5.56 -9.06 6.63
CA ARG A 70 4.80 -7.83 6.37
C ARG A 70 5.29 -6.64 7.21
N GLU A 71 5.59 -6.86 8.49
CA GLU A 71 6.04 -5.77 9.38
C GLU A 71 7.42 -5.22 9.00
N ASN A 72 8.39 -6.10 8.70
CA ASN A 72 9.72 -5.66 8.26
C ASN A 72 9.65 -4.96 6.91
N ALA A 73 8.84 -5.46 5.97
CA ALA A 73 8.64 -4.81 4.69
C ALA A 73 8.04 -3.40 4.85
N LYS A 74 7.06 -3.23 5.76
CA LYS A 74 6.52 -1.91 6.11
C LYS A 74 7.59 -1.00 6.74
N GLY A 75 8.44 -1.53 7.62
CA GLY A 75 9.57 -0.79 8.18
C GLY A 75 10.52 -0.27 7.10
N TYR A 76 10.95 -1.16 6.20
CA TYR A 76 11.84 -0.81 5.09
C TYR A 76 11.25 0.26 4.17
N LEU A 77 9.98 0.14 3.81
CA LEU A 77 9.30 1.13 2.98
C LEU A 77 9.12 2.48 3.70
N ARG A 78 8.90 2.50 5.01
CA ARG A 78 8.87 3.76 5.78
C ARG A 78 10.22 4.47 5.79
N GLU A 79 11.32 3.72 5.83
CA GLU A 79 12.68 4.27 5.80
C GLU A 79 13.09 4.76 4.42
N ASN A 80 12.46 4.25 3.36
CA ASN A 80 12.79 4.56 1.96
C ASN A 80 11.59 5.21 1.23
N PRO A 81 11.29 6.50 1.49
CA PRO A 81 10.13 7.17 0.90
C PRO A 81 10.21 7.27 -0.63
N ALA A 82 11.41 7.38 -1.21
CA ALA A 82 11.59 7.40 -2.66
C ALA A 82 11.05 6.13 -3.34
N LEU A 83 11.29 4.96 -2.73
CA LEU A 83 10.77 3.69 -3.21
C LEU A 83 9.25 3.60 -3.09
N VAL A 84 8.68 4.22 -2.06
CA VAL A 84 7.23 4.29 -1.87
C VAL A 84 6.56 5.13 -2.94
N GLU A 85 7.14 6.27 -3.30
CA GLU A 85 6.63 7.12 -4.39
C GLU A 85 6.69 6.43 -5.75
N GLU A 86 7.80 5.73 -6.02
CA GLU A 86 7.95 4.93 -7.25
C GLU A 86 6.90 3.82 -7.34
N LEU A 87 6.72 3.04 -6.27
CA LEU A 87 5.70 1.99 -6.19
C LEU A 87 4.29 2.58 -6.32
N GLU A 88 4.01 3.71 -5.67
CA GLU A 88 2.71 4.38 -5.75
C GLU A 88 2.41 4.87 -7.17
N ALA A 89 3.40 5.46 -7.85
CA ALA A 89 3.28 5.87 -9.24
C ALA A 89 3.03 4.66 -10.16
N GLY A 90 3.78 3.58 -9.98
CA GLY A 90 3.60 2.33 -10.72
C GLY A 90 2.21 1.72 -10.52
N ILE A 91 1.72 1.65 -9.28
CA ILE A 91 0.39 1.15 -8.93
C ILE A 91 -0.71 2.00 -9.57
N ARG A 92 -0.58 3.34 -9.50
CA ARG A 92 -1.56 4.26 -10.09
C ARG A 92 -1.59 4.15 -11.62
N ALA A 93 -0.41 4.07 -12.25
CA ALA A 93 -0.28 3.88 -13.69
C ALA A 93 -0.90 2.54 -14.14
N ALA A 94 -0.61 1.45 -13.43
CA ALA A 94 -1.21 0.13 -13.70
C ALA A 94 -2.73 0.13 -13.52
N ALA A 95 -3.26 0.92 -12.58
CA ALA A 95 -4.68 1.11 -12.37
C ALA A 95 -5.35 2.08 -13.37
N GLY A 96 -4.59 2.66 -14.31
CA GLY A 96 -5.09 3.58 -15.33
C GLY A 96 -5.33 5.01 -14.83
N PHE A 97 -4.72 5.38 -13.70
CA PHE A 97 -4.71 6.76 -13.22
C PHE A 97 -3.40 7.42 -13.62
N GLU A 98 -3.46 8.35 -14.57
CA GLU A 98 -2.32 9.18 -14.94
C GLU A 98 -1.99 10.12 -13.77
N THR A 99 -0.82 9.94 -13.16
CA THR A 99 -0.31 10.91 -12.18
C THR A 99 0.35 12.04 -12.95
N GLU A 100 -0.37 13.13 -13.18
CA GLU A 100 0.31 14.40 -13.41
C GLU A 100 1.08 14.77 -12.12
N PRO A 101 2.35 15.23 -12.22
CA PRO A 101 3.04 15.75 -11.06
C PRO A 101 2.22 16.92 -10.49
N VAL A 102 1.88 16.83 -9.21
CA VAL A 102 1.22 17.94 -8.50
C VAL A 102 2.20 19.10 -8.48
N ASN A 103 1.96 20.08 -9.33
CA ASN A 103 2.73 21.32 -9.36
C ASN A 103 2.47 22.06 -8.05
N LEU A 104 3.48 22.12 -7.17
CA LEU A 104 3.38 22.70 -5.82
C LEU A 104 3.56 24.24 -5.81
N ASP A 105 3.55 24.88 -6.97
CA ASP A 105 3.62 26.33 -7.11
C ASP A 105 2.23 26.91 -7.45
N ALA A 106 1.43 27.20 -6.41
CA ALA A 106 0.26 28.08 -6.49
C ALA A 106 0.07 28.86 -5.18
#